data_AF-A0A1D8MTK4-F1
#
_entry.id   AF-A0A1D8MTK4-F1
#
_cell.length_a   1.000
_cell.length_b   1.000
_cell.length_c   1.000
_cell.angle_alpha   90.00
_cell.angle_beta   90.00
_cell.angle_gamma   90.00
#
_symmetry.space_group_name_H-M   'P 1'
#
loop_
_entity.id
_entity.type
_entity.pdbx_description
1 polymer ?
#
loop_
_entity_poly.entity_id
_entity_poly.type
_entity_poly.pdbx_seq_one_letter_code
_entity_poly.pdbx_strand_id
1 'polypeptide(L)'
;MLFGLFTILYFGMEVILEISPVVKSAILFLTSVTFFAGTGLTVSKWSIPLYFLASISYLIFVPYTLLRFDFGSAATFLILAGSSAVFLAAGYMISEKEIQIPEKKAKYLVTAGTILIVGLFIFDISGPQPEINLELRNSAEMTDRQETALGTVRVTNEFLLPRAFETPNYRACTQNARVDVYTERKDDTVPGKGTMEMELKARYHLPETENRTTKAYQIRETDECVEKEGQISVYESYRLD
;
A
#
# COMPACT_ATOMS: atom_id res chain seq x y z
N MET A 1 18.49 15.20 21.14
CA MET A 1 17.60 14.05 21.40
C MET A 1 16.27 14.14 20.66
N LEU A 2 15.55 15.28 20.72
CA LEU A 2 14.29 15.44 19.97
C LEU A 2 14.45 15.18 18.45
N PHE A 3 15.46 15.79 17.82
CA PHE A 3 15.77 15.57 16.40
C PHE A 3 16.03 14.09 16.07
N GLY A 4 16.81 13.38 16.88
CA GLY A 4 17.06 11.96 16.67
C GLY A 4 15.80 11.09 16.77
N LEU A 5 14.89 11.41 17.70
CA LEU A 5 13.59 10.74 17.81
C LEU A 5 12.73 11.01 16.57
N PHE A 6 12.67 12.26 16.10
CA PHE A 6 11.95 12.61 14.88
C PHE A 6 12.53 11.92 13.65
N THR A 7 13.86 11.83 13.53
CA THR A 7 14.53 11.13 12.44
C THR A 7 14.22 9.63 12.45
N ILE A 8 14.27 8.98 13.61
CA ILE A 8 13.93 7.55 13.74
C ILE A 8 12.45 7.32 13.41
N LEU A 9 11.55 8.21 13.86
CA LEU A 9 10.13 8.12 13.53
C LEU A 9 9.88 8.37 12.05
N TYR A 10 10.53 9.35 11.44
CA TYR A 10 10.37 9.69 10.03
C TYR A 10 10.83 8.53 9.13
N PHE A 11 12.09 8.09 9.28
CA PHE A 11 12.61 6.97 8.51
C PHE A 11 11.91 5.66 8.86
N GLY A 12 11.54 5.46 10.13
CA GLY A 12 10.76 4.31 10.56
C GLY A 12 9.40 4.26 9.85
N MET A 13 8.71 5.39 9.76
CA MET A 13 7.44 5.49 9.05
C MET A 13 7.62 5.26 7.55
N GLU A 14 8.61 5.89 6.91
CA GLU A 14 8.90 5.74 5.48
C GLU A 14 9.22 4.28 5.12
N VAL A 15 10.12 3.63 5.88
CA VAL A 15 10.46 2.23 5.69
C VAL A 15 9.27 1.32 5.96
N ILE A 16 8.46 1.62 6.99
CA ILE A 16 7.24 0.86 7.24
C ILE A 16 6.27 1.04 6.08
N LEU A 17 6.17 2.21 5.45
CA LEU A 17 5.22 2.45 4.36
C LEU A 17 5.48 1.59 3.12
N GLU A 18 6.72 1.22 2.83
CA GLU A 18 7.08 0.38 1.67
C GLU A 18 6.86 -1.13 1.86
N ILE A 19 6.66 -1.59 3.11
CA ILE A 19 6.49 -3.03 3.40
C ILE A 19 5.20 -3.55 2.78
N SER A 20 5.20 -4.80 2.30
CA SER A 20 3.99 -5.44 1.80
C SER A 20 2.86 -5.40 2.83
N PRO A 21 1.60 -5.22 2.39
CA PRO A 21 0.45 -5.26 3.30
C PRO A 21 0.38 -6.53 4.16
N VAL A 22 0.78 -7.66 3.60
CA VAL A 22 0.75 -8.97 4.28
C VAL A 22 1.76 -8.99 5.43
N VAL A 23 2.98 -8.53 5.19
CA VAL A 23 4.03 -8.52 6.22
C VAL A 23 3.73 -7.49 7.31
N LYS A 24 3.16 -6.32 6.96
CA LYS A 24 2.65 -5.37 7.96
C LYS A 24 1.63 -6.01 8.91
N SER A 25 0.59 -6.65 8.36
CA SER A 25 -0.40 -7.37 9.16
C SER A 25 0.23 -8.46 10.03
N ALA A 26 1.15 -9.26 9.47
CA ALA A 26 1.83 -10.31 10.21
C ALA A 26 2.70 -9.76 11.35
N ILE A 27 3.47 -8.69 11.11
CA ILE A 27 4.31 -8.04 12.12
C ILE A 27 3.43 -7.47 13.24
N LEU A 28 2.34 -6.78 12.93
CA LEU A 28 1.44 -6.22 13.95
C LEU A 28 0.83 -7.32 14.84
N PHE A 29 0.39 -8.42 14.22
CA PHE A 29 -0.12 -9.57 14.95
C PHE A 29 0.96 -10.25 15.81
N LEU A 30 2.12 -10.57 15.22
CA LEU A 30 3.23 -11.20 15.94
C LEU A 30 3.76 -10.31 17.07
N THR A 31 3.78 -8.99 16.87
CA THR A 31 4.15 -8.01 17.89
C THR A 31 3.17 -8.04 19.06
N SER A 32 1.86 -8.10 18.77
CA SER A 32 0.83 -8.26 19.80
C SER A 32 1.05 -9.53 20.62
N VAL A 33 1.23 -10.67 19.95
CA VAL A 33 1.47 -11.98 20.60
C VAL A 33 2.78 -11.98 21.39
N THR A 34 3.84 -11.38 20.84
CA THR A 34 5.16 -11.30 21.49
C THR A 34 5.11 -10.47 22.76
N PHE A 35 4.45 -9.30 22.74
CA PHE A 35 4.26 -8.49 23.93
C PHE A 35 3.39 -9.18 24.96
N PHE A 36 2.31 -9.84 24.53
CA PHE A 36 1.47 -10.63 25.43
C PHE A 36 2.27 -11.75 26.10
N ALA A 37 3.06 -12.52 25.34
CA ALA A 37 3.94 -13.56 25.87
C ALA A 37 5.01 -13.00 26.81
N GLY A 38 5.53 -11.80 26.52
CA GLY A 38 6.52 -11.11 27.35
C GLY A 38 6.06 -10.81 28.78
N THR A 39 4.74 -10.71 29.01
CA THR A 39 4.19 -10.54 30.37
C THR A 39 4.58 -11.68 31.31
N GLY A 40 4.81 -12.89 30.78
CA GLY A 40 5.28 -14.05 31.55
C GLY A 40 6.78 -14.05 31.88
N LEU A 41 7.56 -13.11 31.33
CA LEU A 41 8.99 -12.95 31.63
C LEU A 41 9.27 -11.85 32.66
N THR A 42 8.30 -10.95 32.87
CA THR A 42 8.52 -9.76 33.66
C THR A 42 8.00 -9.88 35.08
N VAL A 43 8.76 -9.36 36.05
CA VAL A 43 8.23 -9.01 37.36
C VAL A 43 7.13 -7.94 37.23
N SER A 44 6.12 -8.01 38.09
CA SER A 44 4.85 -7.25 38.13
C SER A 44 4.86 -5.81 37.56
N LYS A 45 5.96 -5.05 37.67
CA LYS A 45 6.06 -3.66 37.20
C LYS A 45 5.95 -3.48 35.68
N TRP A 46 6.34 -4.46 34.86
CA TRP A 46 6.36 -4.33 33.40
C TRP A 46 5.21 -5.03 32.67
N SER A 47 4.38 -5.78 33.40
CA SER A 47 3.26 -6.51 32.77
C SER A 47 2.20 -5.58 32.20
N ILE A 48 1.85 -4.50 32.91
CA ILE A 48 0.83 -3.53 32.48
C ILE A 48 1.22 -2.85 31.14
N PRO A 49 2.41 -2.25 30.99
CA PRO A 49 2.83 -1.70 29.69
C PRO A 49 2.85 -2.72 28.56
N LEU A 50 3.26 -3.97 28.82
CA LEU A 50 3.29 -5.02 27.81
C LEU A 50 1.89 -5.44 27.37
N TYR A 51 0.93 -5.57 28.29
CA TYR A 51 -0.48 -5.79 27.95
C TYR A 51 -1.05 -4.64 27.12
N PHE A 52 -0.71 -3.39 27.48
CA PHE A 52 -1.14 -2.21 26.75
C PHE A 52 -0.58 -2.20 25.32
N LEU A 53 0.72 -2.45 25.14
CA LEU A 53 1.36 -2.55 23.82
C LEU A 53 0.80 -3.71 22.98
N ALA A 54 0.55 -4.87 23.61
CA ALA A 54 -0.09 -5.99 22.95
C ALA A 54 -1.48 -5.63 22.43
N SER A 55 -2.27 -4.95 23.26
CA SER A 55 -3.64 -4.54 22.94
C SER A 55 -3.66 -3.50 21.83
N ILE A 56 -2.82 -2.47 21.89
CA ILE A 56 -2.71 -1.45 20.82
C ILE A 56 -2.27 -2.10 19.52
N SER A 57 -1.25 -2.95 19.54
CA SER A 57 -0.76 -3.62 18.33
C SER A 57 -1.87 -4.44 17.66
N TYR A 58 -2.69 -5.13 18.46
CA TYR A 58 -3.85 -5.87 17.98
C TYR A 58 -4.96 -4.96 17.45
N LEU A 59 -5.26 -3.87 18.16
CA LEU A 59 -6.25 -2.87 17.75
C LEU A 59 -5.86 -2.12 16.48
N ILE A 60 -4.57 -2.04 16.15
CA ILE A 60 -4.10 -1.52 14.86
C ILE A 60 -4.18 -2.64 13.80
N PHE A 61 -3.73 -3.84 14.14
CA PHE A 61 -3.73 -5.02 13.25
C PHE A 61 -5.11 -5.30 12.63
N VAL A 62 -6.17 -5.39 13.43
CA VAL A 62 -7.51 -5.78 12.97
C VAL A 62 -8.06 -4.80 11.92
N PRO A 63 -8.24 -3.50 12.22
CA PRO A 63 -8.77 -2.56 11.24
C PRO A 63 -7.83 -2.38 10.06
N TYR A 64 -6.50 -2.37 10.27
CA TYR A 64 -5.55 -2.32 9.15
C TYR A 64 -5.78 -3.46 8.17
N THR A 65 -5.90 -4.68 8.69
CA THR A 65 -6.12 -5.90 7.88
C THR A 65 -7.49 -5.85 7.19
N LEU A 66 -8.55 -5.43 7.89
CA LEU A 66 -9.89 -5.32 7.29
C LEU A 66 -10.00 -4.22 6.23
N LEU A 67 -9.26 -3.12 6.35
CA LEU A 67 -9.25 -2.04 5.36
C LEU A 67 -8.42 -2.39 4.14
N ARG A 68 -7.41 -3.27 4.30
CA ARG A 68 -6.44 -3.54 3.25
C ARG A 68 -6.73 -4.79 2.43
N PHE A 69 -7.46 -5.73 2.99
CA PHE A 69 -7.82 -6.96 2.30
C PHE A 69 -9.34 -7.02 2.16
N ASP A 70 -9.81 -7.41 0.98
CA ASP A 70 -11.25 -7.58 0.72
C ASP A 70 -11.78 -8.86 1.39
N PHE A 71 -12.10 -8.73 2.67
CA PHE A 71 -12.83 -9.74 3.40
C PHE A 71 -14.32 -9.52 3.17
N GLY A 72 -14.98 -10.49 2.54
CA GLY A 72 -16.45 -10.49 2.45
C GLY A 72 -17.10 -10.31 3.83
N SER A 73 -18.33 -9.77 3.87
CA SER A 73 -18.99 -9.33 5.11
C SER A 73 -19.05 -10.41 6.20
N ALA A 74 -19.21 -11.69 5.82
CA ALA A 74 -19.21 -12.81 6.76
C ALA A 74 -17.84 -13.03 7.43
N ALA A 75 -16.74 -12.94 6.67
CA ALA A 75 -15.39 -13.10 7.21
C ALA A 75 -15.04 -11.93 8.14
N THR A 76 -15.38 -10.70 7.73
CA THR A 76 -15.22 -9.50 8.56
C THR A 76 -15.96 -9.62 9.89
N PHE A 77 -17.22 -10.07 9.86
CA PHE A 77 -18.00 -10.31 11.08
C PHE A 77 -17.34 -11.36 11.99
N LEU A 78 -16.87 -12.48 11.44
CA LEU A 78 -16.21 -13.53 12.20
C LEU A 78 -14.89 -13.06 12.83
N ILE A 79 -14.10 -12.27 12.11
CA ILE A 79 -12.86 -11.67 12.63
C ILE A 79 -13.19 -10.78 13.83
N LEU A 80 -14.16 -9.87 13.70
CA LEU A 80 -14.56 -8.96 14.77
C LEU A 80 -15.13 -9.71 15.99
N ALA A 81 -16.00 -10.70 15.76
CA ALA A 81 -16.55 -11.52 16.84
C ALA A 81 -15.45 -12.33 17.56
N GLY A 82 -14.52 -12.91 16.80
CA GLY A 82 -13.34 -13.59 17.32
C GLY A 82 -12.45 -12.65 18.14
N SER A 83 -12.22 -11.44 17.64
CA SER A 83 -11.48 -10.39 18.38
C SER A 83 -12.15 -10.05 19.71
N SER A 84 -13.47 -9.89 19.74
CA SER A 84 -14.20 -9.66 21.00
C SER A 84 -14.01 -10.82 21.98
N ALA A 85 -14.09 -12.07 21.51
CA ALA A 85 -13.84 -13.23 22.34
C ALA A 85 -12.40 -13.28 22.89
N VAL A 86 -11.40 -12.91 22.08
CA VAL A 86 -9.99 -12.80 22.51
C VAL A 86 -9.84 -11.73 23.59
N PHE A 87 -10.43 -10.56 23.42
CA PHE A 87 -10.37 -9.49 24.43
C PHE A 87 -11.08 -9.85 25.73
N LEU A 88 -12.25 -10.50 25.65
CA LEU A 88 -12.97 -11.00 26.82
C LEU A 88 -12.16 -12.07 27.55
N ALA A 89 -11.58 -13.01 26.82
CA ALA A 89 -10.71 -14.04 27.40
C ALA A 89 -9.48 -13.41 28.06
N ALA A 90 -8.81 -12.48 27.39
CA ALA A 90 -7.65 -11.77 27.95
C ALA A 90 -8.02 -10.95 29.20
N GLY A 91 -9.15 -10.24 29.18
CA GLY A 91 -9.63 -9.47 30.34
C GLY A 91 -10.02 -10.36 31.52
N TYR A 92 -10.76 -11.44 31.26
CA TYR A 92 -11.10 -12.44 32.28
C TYR A 92 -9.85 -13.07 32.89
N MET A 93 -8.88 -13.41 32.04
CA MET A 93 -7.60 -13.93 32.47
C MET A 93 -6.89 -12.93 33.40
N ILE A 94 -6.71 -11.68 32.99
CA ILE A 94 -6.08 -10.65 33.83
C ILE A 94 -6.81 -10.45 35.17
N SER A 95 -8.15 -10.54 35.16
CA SER A 95 -9.00 -10.31 36.33
C SER A 95 -9.00 -11.46 37.34
N GLU A 96 -9.11 -12.71 36.89
CA GLU A 96 -9.35 -13.85 37.77
C GLU A 96 -8.15 -14.80 37.91
N LYS A 97 -7.15 -14.73 37.03
CA LYS A 97 -6.01 -15.64 37.04
C LYS A 97 -4.73 -14.88 36.74
N GLU A 98 -3.78 -14.85 37.68
CA GLU A 98 -2.40 -14.57 37.30
C GLU A 98 -1.97 -15.66 36.29
N ILE A 99 -2.07 -15.37 34.99
CA ILE A 99 -1.53 -16.27 33.97
C ILE A 99 -0.04 -16.28 34.18
N GLN A 100 0.42 -17.32 34.85
CA GLN A 100 1.82 -17.66 34.89
C GLN A 100 2.09 -18.46 33.62
N ILE A 101 2.32 -17.76 32.50
CA ILE A 101 2.97 -18.38 31.35
C ILE A 101 4.33 -18.85 31.89
N PRO A 102 4.65 -20.15 31.86
CA PRO A 102 5.92 -20.63 32.36
C PRO A 102 7.05 -19.86 31.68
N GLU A 103 8.00 -19.35 32.46
CA GLU A 103 9.09 -18.48 31.96
C GLU A 103 9.77 -19.08 30.72
N LYS A 104 10.02 -20.40 30.72
CA LYS A 104 10.60 -21.12 29.57
C LYS A 104 9.75 -20.99 28.29
N LYS A 105 8.43 -21.10 28.41
CA LYS A 105 7.50 -20.96 27.27
C LYS A 105 7.42 -19.51 26.83
N ALA A 106 7.34 -18.57 27.77
CA ALA A 106 7.33 -17.14 27.48
C ALA A 106 8.61 -16.73 26.73
N LYS A 107 9.79 -17.20 27.19
CA LYS A 107 11.07 -16.95 26.54
C LYS A 107 11.11 -17.49 25.12
N TYR A 108 10.64 -18.72 24.94
CA TYR A 108 10.58 -19.33 23.61
C TYR A 108 9.66 -18.54 22.66
N LEU A 109 8.44 -18.18 23.11
CA LEU A 109 7.49 -17.41 22.30
C LEU A 109 8.03 -16.03 21.94
N VAL A 110 8.66 -15.34 22.88
CA VAL A 110 9.27 -14.04 22.63
C VAL A 110 10.42 -14.16 21.64
N THR A 111 11.36 -15.08 21.87
CA THR A 111 12.50 -15.27 20.97
C THR A 111 12.05 -15.71 19.57
N ALA A 112 11.14 -16.67 19.46
CA ALA A 112 10.60 -17.11 18.17
C ALA A 112 9.83 -15.99 17.46
N GLY A 113 8.99 -15.25 18.19
CA GLY A 113 8.24 -14.11 17.66
C GLY A 113 9.15 -13.02 17.13
N THR A 114 10.19 -12.63 17.89
CA THR A 114 11.19 -11.65 17.45
C THR A 114 11.94 -12.12 16.21
N ILE A 115 12.39 -13.38 16.16
CA ILE A 115 13.09 -13.93 14.98
C ILE A 115 12.17 -13.90 13.76
N LEU A 116 10.89 -14.28 13.90
CA LEU A 116 9.93 -14.25 12.81
C LEU A 116 9.65 -12.82 12.32
N ILE A 117 9.48 -11.86 13.23
CA ILE A 117 9.27 -10.45 12.87
C ILE A 117 10.46 -9.93 12.06
N VAL A 118 11.68 -10.13 12.57
CA VAL A 118 12.90 -9.69 11.88
C VAL A 118 13.08 -10.41 10.55
N GLY A 119 12.82 -11.72 10.50
CA GLY A 119 12.92 -12.52 9.29
C GLY A 119 11.92 -12.08 8.21
N LEU A 120 10.66 -11.84 8.58
CA LEU A 120 9.64 -11.34 7.66
C LEU A 120 9.98 -9.94 7.14
N PHE A 121 10.47 -9.06 8.02
CA PHE A 121 10.89 -7.72 7.65
C PHE A 121 12.05 -7.75 6.63
N ILE A 122 13.10 -8.53 6.91
CA ILE A 122 14.25 -8.68 6.01
C ILE A 122 13.83 -9.32 4.68
N PHE A 123 12.99 -10.36 4.74
CA PHE A 123 12.46 -11.02 3.55
C PHE A 123 11.67 -10.05 2.68
N ASP A 124 10.83 -9.21 3.29
CA ASP A 124 10.03 -8.25 2.55
C ASP A 124 10.88 -7.14 1.94
N ILE A 125 11.78 -6.51 2.68
CA ILE A 125 12.58 -5.39 2.15
C ILE A 125 13.61 -5.84 1.09
N SER A 126 14.00 -7.11 1.10
CA SER A 126 14.94 -7.67 0.11
C SER A 126 14.28 -8.12 -1.20
N GLY A 127 12.95 -8.15 -1.26
CA GLY A 127 12.21 -8.50 -2.47
C GLY A 127 12.26 -7.40 -3.53
N PRO A 128 12.22 -7.73 -4.84
CA PRO A 128 12.20 -6.72 -5.90
C PRO A 128 10.94 -5.83 -5.82
N GLN A 129 11.08 -4.60 -6.34
CA GLN A 129 9.97 -3.68 -6.53
C GLN A 129 9.23 -4.00 -7.84
N PRO A 130 7.95 -3.60 -7.99
CA PRO A 130 7.20 -3.79 -9.22
C PRO A 130 7.82 -3.05 -10.40
N GLU A 131 7.81 -3.68 -11.57
CA GLU A 131 8.18 -3.07 -12.84
C GLU A 131 6.95 -2.40 -13.46
N ILE A 132 7.09 -1.14 -13.89
CA ILE A 132 6.02 -0.36 -14.50
C ILE A 132 6.37 -0.13 -15.97
N ASN A 133 5.52 -0.60 -16.87
CA ASN A 133 5.68 -0.48 -18.31
C ASN A 133 4.49 0.26 -18.91
N LEU A 134 4.75 1.28 -19.74
CA LEU A 134 3.73 2.03 -20.46
C LEU A 134 3.60 1.51 -21.89
N GLU A 135 2.40 1.10 -22.28
CA GLU A 135 2.07 0.66 -23.65
C GLU A 135 1.09 1.67 -24.27
N LEU A 136 1.60 2.61 -25.07
CA LEU A 136 0.76 3.60 -25.77
C LEU A 136 0.13 3.04 -27.05
N ARG A 137 -1.07 3.53 -27.38
CA ARG A 137 -1.69 3.30 -28.70
C ARG A 137 -0.94 4.13 -29.75
N ASN A 138 -0.98 3.69 -31.01
CA ASN A 138 -0.37 4.47 -32.11
C ASN A 138 -1.15 5.77 -32.39
N SER A 139 -2.47 5.73 -32.25
CA SER A 139 -3.35 6.86 -32.51
C SER A 139 -4.63 6.78 -31.70
N ALA A 140 -5.24 7.93 -31.44
CA ALA A 140 -6.57 8.02 -30.86
C ALA A 140 -7.41 9.10 -31.52
N GLU A 141 -8.70 8.84 -31.62
CA GLU A 141 -9.69 9.83 -32.02
C GLU A 141 -10.21 10.55 -30.79
N MET A 142 -10.02 11.86 -30.75
CA MET A 142 -10.41 12.69 -29.62
C MET A 142 -11.57 13.60 -29.98
N THR A 143 -12.52 13.68 -29.05
CA THR A 143 -13.66 14.59 -29.10
C THR A 143 -13.62 15.48 -27.85
N ASP A 144 -13.99 16.75 -28.00
CA ASP A 144 -14.01 17.71 -26.88
C ASP A 144 -14.74 17.16 -25.65
N ARG A 145 -14.08 17.23 -24.50
CA ARG A 145 -14.54 16.77 -23.17
C ARG A 145 -14.86 15.28 -23.07
N GLN A 146 -14.61 14.48 -24.11
CA GLN A 146 -14.78 13.03 -24.07
C GLN A 146 -13.49 12.36 -23.58
N GLU A 147 -13.64 11.38 -22.69
CA GLU A 147 -12.52 10.57 -22.22
C GLU A 147 -12.09 9.60 -23.31
N THR A 148 -10.80 9.59 -23.62
CA THR A 148 -10.21 8.75 -24.65
C THR A 148 -9.04 7.98 -24.08
N ALA A 149 -9.01 6.66 -24.29
CA ALA A 149 -7.88 5.83 -23.87
C ALA A 149 -6.66 6.09 -24.76
N LEU A 150 -5.55 6.49 -24.13
CA LEU A 150 -4.25 6.70 -24.77
C LEU A 150 -3.40 5.44 -24.82
N GLY A 151 -3.58 4.54 -23.85
CA GLY A 151 -2.73 3.37 -23.68
C GLY A 151 -3.04 2.63 -22.39
N THR A 152 -2.15 1.72 -22.05
CA THR A 152 -2.25 0.87 -20.86
C THR A 152 -0.94 0.95 -20.08
N VAL A 153 -1.05 1.17 -18.77
CA VAL A 153 0.07 1.07 -17.83
C VAL A 153 0.01 -0.34 -17.23
N ARG A 154 1.03 -1.16 -17.52
CA ARG A 154 1.16 -2.52 -16.97
C ARG A 154 2.15 -2.50 -15.82
N VAL A 155 1.70 -2.91 -14.64
CA VAL A 155 2.51 -3.06 -13.43
C VAL A 155 2.69 -4.53 -13.14
N THR A 156 3.92 -5.01 -13.14
CA THR A 156 4.27 -6.43 -12.95
C THR A 156 5.06 -6.62 -11.67
N ASN A 157 4.62 -7.55 -10.83
CA ASN A 157 5.27 -7.90 -9.58
C ASN A 157 5.81 -9.32 -9.64
N GLU A 158 7.12 -9.45 -9.76
CA GLU A 158 7.79 -10.75 -9.70
C GLU A 158 8.01 -11.26 -8.28
N PHE A 159 7.72 -10.46 -7.25
CA PHE A 159 7.86 -10.89 -5.86
C PHE A 159 6.66 -11.72 -5.40
N LEU A 160 6.88 -12.60 -4.41
CA LEU A 160 5.83 -13.48 -3.88
C LEU A 160 4.74 -12.73 -3.10
N LEU A 161 5.08 -11.58 -2.51
CA LEU A 161 4.15 -10.80 -1.71
C LEU A 161 3.58 -9.62 -2.51
N PRO A 162 2.35 -9.17 -2.19
CA PRO A 162 1.78 -7.97 -2.81
C PRO A 162 2.65 -6.74 -2.54
N ARG A 163 2.78 -5.87 -3.52
CA ARG A 163 3.61 -4.65 -3.42
C ARG A 163 2.76 -3.42 -3.63
N ALA A 164 2.96 -2.43 -2.78
CA ALA A 164 2.48 -1.09 -3.07
C ALA A 164 3.33 -0.52 -4.21
N PHE A 165 2.73 0.31 -5.06
CA PHE A 165 3.46 1.04 -6.09
C PHE A 165 2.87 2.45 -6.22
N GLU A 166 3.72 3.40 -6.57
CA GLU A 166 3.28 4.73 -6.92
C GLU A 166 2.96 4.77 -8.41
N THR A 167 1.74 5.16 -8.77
CA THR A 167 1.36 5.32 -10.17
C THR A 167 2.08 6.55 -10.73
N PRO A 168 2.86 6.42 -11.81
CA PRO A 168 3.52 7.56 -12.42
C PRO A 168 2.52 8.63 -12.85
N ASN A 169 2.88 9.90 -12.64
CA ASN A 169 2.05 11.02 -13.09
C ASN A 169 2.38 11.37 -14.53
N TYR A 170 1.57 10.90 -15.47
CA TYR A 170 1.73 11.25 -16.88
C TYR A 170 1.14 12.62 -17.19
N ARG A 171 1.78 13.34 -18.10
CA ARG A 171 1.24 14.54 -18.74
C ARG A 171 1.22 14.34 -20.24
N ALA A 172 0.33 15.07 -20.90
CA ALA A 172 0.36 15.15 -22.35
C ALA A 172 0.25 16.60 -22.81
N CYS A 173 0.84 16.87 -23.96
CA CYS A 173 0.70 18.16 -24.61
C CYS A 173 0.48 18.00 -26.11
N THR A 174 -0.16 19.03 -26.67
CA THR A 174 -0.41 19.21 -28.10
C THR A 174 -0.45 20.70 -28.41
N GLN A 175 -0.30 21.09 -29.67
CA GLN A 175 -0.17 22.49 -30.05
C GLN A 175 -1.44 23.33 -29.82
N ASN A 176 -2.63 22.73 -29.93
CA ASN A 176 -3.89 23.46 -30.08
C ASN A 176 -4.91 23.22 -28.96
N ALA A 177 -4.54 22.51 -27.89
CA ALA A 177 -5.47 22.21 -26.80
C ALA A 177 -4.76 21.81 -25.51
N ARG A 178 -5.55 21.85 -24.43
CA ARG A 178 -5.14 21.27 -23.14
C ARG A 178 -5.57 19.80 -23.09
N VAL A 179 -4.65 18.95 -22.65
CA VAL A 179 -4.89 17.52 -22.49
C VAL A 179 -4.65 17.17 -21.02
N ASP A 180 -5.71 16.82 -20.31
CA ASP A 180 -5.59 16.32 -18.95
C ASP A 180 -5.46 14.79 -19.00
N VAL A 181 -4.34 14.28 -18.51
CA VAL A 181 -4.05 12.84 -18.50
C VAL A 181 -4.19 12.30 -17.09
N TYR A 182 -4.83 11.15 -16.96
CA TYR A 182 -4.95 10.46 -15.69
C TYR A 182 -5.10 8.96 -15.91
N THR A 183 -4.65 8.20 -14.92
CA THR A 183 -4.91 6.76 -14.82
C THR A 183 -6.13 6.54 -13.92
N GLU A 184 -7.03 5.65 -14.29
CA GLU A 184 -8.14 5.28 -13.41
C GLU A 184 -7.62 4.43 -12.25
N ARG A 185 -7.39 5.09 -11.10
CA ARG A 185 -6.77 4.49 -9.92
C ARG A 185 -7.79 3.61 -9.19
N LYS A 186 -7.71 2.29 -9.44
CA LYS A 186 -8.57 1.33 -8.72
C LYS A 186 -7.92 0.83 -7.44
N ASP A 187 -6.63 0.54 -7.48
CA ASP A 187 -5.83 0.03 -6.37
C ASP A 187 -4.39 0.53 -6.48
N ASP A 188 -3.72 0.67 -5.35
CA ASP A 188 -2.30 1.05 -5.25
C ASP A 188 -1.40 -0.17 -4.94
N THR A 189 -1.92 -1.39 -5.14
CA THR A 189 -1.21 -2.64 -4.85
C THR A 189 -1.34 -3.62 -6.00
N VAL A 190 -0.20 -4.15 -6.41
CA VAL A 190 -0.12 -5.27 -7.34
C VAL A 190 0.00 -6.58 -6.56
N PRO A 191 -0.78 -7.62 -6.88
CA PRO A 191 -0.72 -8.91 -6.18
C PRO A 191 0.67 -9.56 -6.33
N GLY A 192 1.00 -10.47 -5.41
CA GLY A 192 2.23 -11.26 -5.49
C GLY A 192 2.23 -12.17 -6.72
N LYS A 193 3.35 -12.24 -7.44
CA LYS A 193 3.51 -12.97 -8.71
C LYS A 193 2.40 -12.66 -9.71
N GLY A 194 2.03 -11.38 -9.80
CA GLY A 194 0.89 -10.94 -10.59
C GLY A 194 1.15 -9.68 -11.39
N THR A 195 0.21 -9.39 -12.27
CA THR A 195 0.21 -8.22 -13.13
C THR A 195 -1.09 -7.46 -12.94
N MET A 196 -0.99 -6.15 -12.89
CA MET A 196 -2.12 -5.23 -12.87
C MET A 196 -2.04 -4.33 -14.11
N GLU A 197 -3.16 -4.11 -14.77
CA GLU A 197 -3.26 -3.19 -15.91
C GLU A 197 -4.19 -2.04 -15.56
N MET A 198 -3.78 -0.82 -15.92
CA MET A 198 -4.57 0.39 -15.76
C MET A 198 -4.66 1.09 -17.11
N GLU A 199 -5.85 1.59 -17.46
CA GLU A 199 -5.99 2.42 -18.65
C GLU A 199 -5.45 3.83 -18.37
N LEU A 200 -4.58 4.31 -19.26
CA LEU A 200 -4.18 5.70 -19.33
C LEU A 200 -5.23 6.44 -20.17
N LYS A 201 -5.99 7.34 -19.55
CA LYS A 201 -7.04 8.12 -20.19
C LYS A 201 -6.61 9.56 -20.31
N ALA A 202 -7.11 10.22 -21.35
CA ALA A 202 -6.98 11.65 -21.55
C ALA A 202 -8.33 12.29 -21.78
N ARG A 203 -8.49 13.49 -21.24
CA ARG A 203 -9.60 14.39 -21.53
C ARG A 203 -9.08 15.61 -22.27
N TYR A 204 -9.69 15.83 -23.43
CA TYR A 204 -9.28 16.89 -24.34
C TYR A 204 -10.16 18.12 -24.15
N HIS A 205 -9.55 19.30 -24.06
CA HIS A 205 -10.23 20.58 -23.90
C HIS A 205 -9.91 21.50 -25.07
N LEU A 206 -10.85 21.61 -26.01
CA LEU A 206 -10.74 22.55 -27.13
C LEU A 206 -10.96 24.01 -26.66
N PRO A 207 -10.31 25.00 -27.29
CA PRO A 207 -10.68 26.40 -27.12
C PRO A 207 -12.14 26.62 -27.54
N GLU A 208 -12.87 27.50 -26.84
CA GLU A 208 -14.32 27.75 -27.09
C GLU A 208 -14.66 28.16 -28.53
N THR A 209 -13.67 28.60 -29.30
CA THR A 209 -13.80 29.05 -30.70
C THR A 209 -13.81 27.91 -31.72
N GLU A 210 -13.49 26.67 -31.32
CA GLU A 210 -13.35 25.55 -32.24
C GLU A 210 -14.58 24.63 -32.23
N ASN A 211 -15.09 24.27 -33.40
CA ASN A 211 -16.25 23.37 -33.51
C ASN A 211 -15.92 22.01 -32.90
N ARG A 212 -16.87 21.43 -32.14
CA ARG A 212 -16.78 20.07 -31.57
C ARG A 212 -16.66 19.04 -32.69
N THR A 213 -15.43 18.82 -33.14
CA THR A 213 -15.09 17.91 -34.23
C THR A 213 -14.13 16.87 -33.68
N THR A 214 -14.39 15.62 -34.02
CA THR A 214 -13.49 14.52 -33.70
C THR A 214 -12.25 14.65 -34.56
N LYS A 215 -11.07 14.64 -33.93
CA LYS A 215 -9.77 14.71 -34.62
C LYS A 215 -8.92 13.51 -34.24
N ALA A 216 -8.23 12.94 -35.22
CA ALA A 216 -7.28 11.86 -35.00
C ALA A 216 -5.90 12.43 -34.66
N TYR A 217 -5.29 11.93 -33.59
CA TYR A 217 -3.94 12.29 -33.16
C TYR A 217 -3.03 11.07 -33.14
N GLN A 218 -1.79 11.24 -33.57
CA GLN A 218 -0.72 10.26 -33.33
C GLN A 218 -0.22 10.42 -31.89
N ILE A 219 -0.14 9.32 -31.15
CA ILE A 219 0.34 9.33 -29.77
C ILE A 219 1.79 8.86 -29.77
N ARG A 220 2.66 9.58 -29.07
CA ARG A 220 4.06 9.18 -28.88
C ARG A 220 4.50 9.42 -27.46
N GLU A 221 5.31 8.51 -26.96
CA GLU A 221 6.09 8.70 -25.75
C GLU A 221 7.28 9.62 -26.06
N THR A 222 7.48 10.62 -25.22
CA THR A 222 8.61 11.56 -25.30
C THR A 222 9.13 11.86 -23.90
N ASP A 223 10.38 12.30 -23.79
CA ASP A 223 10.96 12.69 -22.50
C ASP A 223 10.45 14.07 -22.04
N GLU A 224 10.09 14.93 -22.99
CA GLU A 224 9.64 16.30 -22.75
C GLU A 224 8.42 16.64 -23.60
N CYS A 225 7.75 17.75 -23.27
CA CYS A 225 6.64 18.24 -24.06
C CYS A 225 7.11 18.74 -25.44
N VAL A 226 6.68 18.05 -26.49
CA VAL A 226 6.89 18.45 -27.89
C VAL A 226 5.54 18.78 -28.52
N GLU A 227 5.26 20.07 -28.69
CA GLU A 227 4.04 20.56 -29.33
C GLU A 227 4.16 20.43 -30.85
N LYS A 228 3.39 19.50 -31.44
CA LYS A 228 3.27 19.33 -32.89
C LYS A 228 1.81 19.16 -33.29
N GLU A 229 1.45 19.75 -34.42
CA GLU A 229 0.12 19.61 -34.99
C GLU A 229 -0.18 18.13 -35.31
N GLY A 230 -1.37 17.64 -34.92
CA GLY A 230 -1.79 16.26 -35.13
C GLY A 230 -1.06 15.21 -34.27
N GLN A 231 -0.25 15.63 -33.29
CA GLN A 231 0.46 14.74 -32.37
C GLN A 231 0.12 15.06 -30.92
N ILE A 232 0.06 14.01 -30.10
CA ILE A 232 0.00 14.08 -28.65
C ILE A 232 1.27 13.43 -28.11
N SER A 233 2.06 14.24 -27.40
CA SER A 233 3.30 13.81 -26.77
C SER A 233 2.99 13.51 -25.30
N VAL A 234 3.13 12.25 -24.90
CA VAL A 234 2.90 11.76 -23.53
C VAL A 234 4.26 11.57 -22.86
N TYR A 235 4.42 12.12 -21.67
CA TYR A 235 5.66 12.06 -20.92
C TYR A 235 5.38 11.87 -19.43
N GLU A 236 6.30 11.19 -18.73
CA GLU A 236 6.25 11.07 -17.29
C GLU A 236 6.64 12.41 -16.65
N SER A 237 5.83 12.91 -15.72
CA SER A 237 6.17 14.09 -14.94
C SER A 237 6.65 13.68 -13.56
N TYR A 238 7.95 13.89 -13.32
CA TYR A 238 8.49 13.86 -11.97
C TYR A 238 7.89 15.03 -11.20
N ARG A 239 7.22 14.75 -10.09
CA ARG A 239 6.90 15.80 -9.11
C ARG A 239 8.25 16.32 -8.58
N LEU A 240 8.62 17.52 -9.00
CA LEU A 240 9.52 18.33 -8.20
C LEU A 240 8.66 18.86 -7.05
N ASP A 241 8.67 18.15 -5.93
CA ASP A 241 8.03 18.58 -4.68
C ASP A 241 8.66 19.86 -4.12
#